data_AF-A0A9P8Z2C2-F1
#
_entry.id   AF-A0A9P8Z2C2-F1
#
_cell.length_a   1.000
_cell.length_b   1.000
_cell.length_c   1.000
_cell.angle_alpha   90.00
_cell.angle_beta   90.00
_cell.angle_gamma   90.00
#
_symmetry.space_group_name_H-M   'P 1'
#
loop_
_entity.id
_entity.type
_entity.pdbx_description
1 polymer ?
#
loop_
_entity_poly.entity_id
_entity_poly.type
_entity_poly.pdbx_seq_one_letter_code
_entity_poly.pdbx_strand_id
1 'polypeptide(L)'
;MSAQIQSPSVRQPINAPPIGARRCDITLQNAPAAPEGTNIVKDVVALASFSWLRAGELPTIVVPGHPPIWRGRELPVALTPGIPHDDDDFRRLGQYHMLSLVAAVKSQHPMYDFASVDIVADRNTLRKLLRWSSGRRDDFRVDVQVVKGTVLFRRCPPEEQNVHPTHYGFSFEREFTTAEGRPRSDFSSVHARIIQYSFAGFKMLVRYELDCVLPPKVALATPSSVTSVLTPPESTVFAERLRVVAGGTFVDQGKTVEMTSVKNGKFVARKETFFQMTLSGTPHLVKTRYEGNGIIKTAPTWETLDSMMAYNPEQYPLQLAELARALRHIVAVLKEHASGSDGRLSLVCDNQVLTLYARSTGDCLPHDMLALFSNSTT
;
A
#
# COMPACT_ATOMS: atom_id res chain seq x y z
N MET A 1 0.16 -40.36 -10.38
CA MET A 1 1.24 -39.60 -9.70
C MET A 1 0.57 -38.55 -8.84
N SER A 2 0.52 -38.80 -7.52
CA SER A 2 -0.22 -37.98 -6.57
C SER A 2 0.52 -36.68 -6.30
N ALA A 3 -0.12 -35.55 -6.60
CA ALA A 3 0.39 -34.23 -6.27
C ALA A 3 0.51 -34.12 -4.74
N GLN A 4 1.74 -33.99 -4.24
CA GLN A 4 1.98 -33.61 -2.86
C GLN A 4 1.47 -32.18 -2.66
N ILE A 5 0.32 -32.08 -2.01
CA ILE A 5 -0.19 -30.83 -1.44
C ILE A 5 0.85 -30.41 -0.40
N GLN A 6 1.59 -29.34 -0.67
CA GLN A 6 2.42 -28.71 0.34
C GLN A 6 1.54 -28.36 1.54
N SER A 7 1.88 -28.94 2.69
CA SER A 7 1.27 -28.63 3.98
C SER A 7 1.26 -27.11 4.21
N PRO A 8 0.15 -26.52 4.69
CA PRO A 8 0.11 -25.08 4.98
C PRO A 8 1.21 -24.76 5.99
N SER A 9 2.09 -23.82 5.65
CA SER A 9 3.11 -23.34 6.59
C SER A 9 2.40 -22.90 7.86
N VAL A 10 2.76 -23.49 9.00
CA VAL A 10 2.29 -23.10 10.33
C VAL A 10 2.52 -21.59 10.47
N ARG A 11 1.44 -20.81 10.54
CA ARG A 11 1.51 -19.35 10.73
C ARG A 11 1.91 -19.09 12.20
N GLN A 12 2.65 -18.01 12.43
CA GLN A 12 3.14 -17.60 13.75
C GLN A 12 2.42 -16.33 14.21
N PRO A 13 2.12 -16.17 15.51
CA PRO A 13 1.47 -14.97 16.06
C PRO A 13 2.18 -13.69 15.62
N ILE A 14 1.43 -12.59 15.46
CA ILE A 14 2.03 -11.31 15.04
C ILE A 14 3.12 -10.84 16.01
N ASN A 15 3.01 -11.23 17.29
CA ASN A 15 3.97 -10.97 18.36
C ASN A 15 4.92 -12.16 18.63
N ALA A 16 4.76 -13.29 17.94
CA ALA A 16 5.70 -14.38 18.09
C ALA A 16 7.06 -13.92 17.55
N PRO A 17 8.12 -14.00 18.38
CA PRO A 17 9.45 -13.62 17.93
C PRO A 17 9.77 -14.43 16.66
N PRO A 18 10.24 -13.77 15.59
CA PRO A 18 10.68 -14.44 14.39
C PRO A 18 11.68 -15.54 14.74
N ILE A 19 11.78 -16.56 13.89
CA ILE A 19 12.83 -17.57 14.01
C ILE A 19 14.18 -16.87 13.79
N GLY A 20 14.82 -16.44 14.88
CA GLY A 20 16.12 -15.79 14.89
C GLY A 20 16.45 -15.06 16.18
N ALA A 21 17.75 -14.73 16.36
CA ALA A 21 18.24 -14.08 17.56
C ALA A 21 17.77 -12.61 17.65
N ARG A 22 17.34 -12.19 18.85
CA ARG A 22 17.14 -10.78 19.18
C ARG A 22 18.45 -10.02 19.00
N ARG A 23 18.40 -8.83 18.40
CA ARG A 23 19.56 -7.96 18.18
C ARG A 23 19.59 -6.82 19.19
N CYS A 24 18.60 -5.94 19.15
CA CYS A 24 18.54 -4.74 20.00
C CYS A 24 17.10 -4.20 20.07
N ASP A 25 16.82 -3.35 21.06
CA ASP A 25 15.64 -2.49 21.03
C ASP A 25 15.98 -1.19 20.30
N ILE A 26 15.06 -0.75 19.46
CA ILE A 26 15.13 0.53 18.75
C ILE A 26 14.39 1.55 19.60
N THR A 27 15.14 2.54 20.09
CA THR A 27 14.62 3.66 20.88
C THR A 27 14.90 4.98 20.20
N LEU A 28 13.95 5.91 20.29
CA LEU A 28 14.12 7.26 19.76
C LEU A 28 14.78 8.22 20.76
N GLN A 29 15.13 7.80 21.98
CA GLN A 29 15.72 8.70 22.99
C GLN A 29 17.03 9.37 22.51
N ASN A 30 17.87 8.62 21.78
CA ASN A 30 19.15 9.11 21.26
C ASN A 30 19.13 9.31 19.73
N ALA A 31 17.97 9.16 19.09
CA ALA A 31 17.86 9.35 17.65
C ALA A 31 17.94 10.85 17.32
N PRO A 32 18.90 11.29 16.47
CA PRO A 32 19.05 12.69 16.13
C PRO A 32 17.78 13.19 15.44
N ALA A 33 17.42 14.46 15.67
CA ALA A 33 16.31 15.08 14.96
C ALA A 33 16.49 14.93 13.44
N ALA A 34 15.38 14.74 12.72
CA ALA A 34 15.44 14.74 11.27
C ALA A 34 15.82 16.16 10.78
N PRO A 35 16.63 16.30 9.72
CA PRO A 35 16.92 17.61 9.16
C PRO A 35 15.65 18.35 8.79
N GLU A 36 15.66 19.67 8.91
CA GLU A 36 14.51 20.51 8.56
C GLU A 36 14.05 20.28 7.12
N GLY A 37 12.74 20.30 6.89
CA GLY A 37 12.14 20.07 5.57
C GLY A 37 12.16 18.61 5.09
N THR A 38 12.71 17.67 5.86
CA THR A 38 12.68 16.23 5.51
C THR A 38 11.41 15.52 5.97
N ASN A 39 10.55 16.19 6.73
CA ASN A 39 9.24 15.72 7.19
C ASN A 39 8.12 15.95 6.16
N ILE A 40 8.45 16.37 4.94
CA ILE A 40 7.49 16.67 3.88
C ILE A 40 7.63 15.61 2.79
N VAL A 41 6.51 15.06 2.36
CA VAL A 41 6.44 14.23 1.15
C VAL A 41 6.51 15.17 -0.05
N LYS A 42 7.56 15.02 -0.87
CA LYS A 42 7.82 15.87 -2.03
C LYS A 42 8.17 15.04 -3.27
N ASP A 43 8.13 15.67 -4.43
CA ASP A 43 8.52 15.04 -5.71
C ASP A 43 7.71 13.76 -6.01
N VAL A 44 6.40 13.80 -5.72
CA VAL A 44 5.51 12.65 -5.92
C VAL A 44 5.36 12.36 -7.41
N VAL A 45 5.81 11.18 -7.83
CA VAL A 45 5.69 10.66 -9.19
C VAL A 45 4.90 9.36 -9.14
N ALA A 46 3.81 9.29 -9.88
CA ALA A 46 3.10 8.02 -10.06
C ALA A 46 3.77 7.18 -11.14
N LEU A 47 4.12 5.94 -10.79
CA LEU A 47 4.87 5.04 -11.67
C LEU A 47 3.98 3.95 -12.26
N ALA A 48 3.27 3.23 -11.40
CA ALA A 48 2.49 2.09 -11.87
C ALA A 48 1.21 1.88 -11.06
N SER A 49 0.28 1.15 -11.65
CA SER A 49 -0.93 0.70 -10.95
C SER A 49 -1.32 -0.68 -11.42
N PHE A 50 -2.03 -1.43 -10.59
CA PHE A 50 -2.50 -2.75 -10.98
C PHE A 50 -3.80 -3.13 -10.28
N SER A 51 -4.55 -4.04 -10.90
CA SER A 51 -5.69 -4.71 -10.29
C SER A 51 -5.51 -6.23 -10.41
N TRP A 52 -5.85 -6.98 -9.37
CA TRP A 52 -5.82 -8.43 -9.42
C TRP A 52 -7.03 -8.98 -10.17
N LEU A 53 -6.82 -9.97 -11.05
CA LEU A 53 -7.93 -10.78 -11.57
C LEU A 53 -8.38 -11.81 -10.51
N ARG A 54 -9.70 -12.01 -10.38
CA ARG A 54 -10.24 -13.02 -9.44
C ARG A 54 -9.87 -14.44 -9.87
N ALA A 55 -10.07 -14.73 -11.15
CA ALA A 55 -9.87 -16.06 -11.73
C ALA A 55 -8.59 -16.12 -12.56
N GLY A 56 -8.03 -17.32 -12.66
CA GLY A 56 -6.83 -17.63 -13.44
C GLY A 56 -6.03 -18.77 -12.81
N GLU A 57 -5.34 -19.55 -13.63
CA GLU A 57 -4.47 -20.65 -13.17
C GLU A 57 -3.24 -20.14 -12.43
N LEU A 58 -2.71 -18.98 -12.85
CA LEU A 58 -1.63 -18.26 -12.16
C LEU A 58 -2.18 -16.98 -11.52
N PRO A 59 -1.61 -16.52 -10.40
CA PRO A 59 -1.78 -15.15 -9.92
C PRO A 59 -1.59 -14.18 -11.08
N THR A 60 -2.61 -13.35 -11.35
CA THR A 60 -2.61 -12.47 -12.53
C THR A 60 -2.98 -11.05 -12.13
N ILE A 61 -2.15 -10.08 -12.50
CA ILE A 61 -2.44 -8.65 -12.41
C ILE A 61 -2.63 -8.04 -13.79
N VAL A 62 -3.50 -7.03 -13.86
CA VAL A 62 -3.63 -6.17 -15.03
C VAL A 62 -2.88 -4.87 -14.79
N VAL A 63 -2.04 -4.45 -15.74
CA VAL A 63 -1.14 -3.29 -15.65
C VAL A 63 -1.22 -2.42 -16.93
N PRO A 64 -1.49 -1.11 -16.82
CA PRO A 64 -2.08 -0.47 -15.65
C PRO A 64 -3.40 -1.13 -15.22
N GLY A 65 -3.76 -0.98 -13.95
CA GLY A 65 -4.98 -1.55 -13.42
C GLY A 65 -6.24 -0.82 -13.90
N HIS A 66 -7.39 -1.31 -13.45
CA HIS A 66 -8.69 -0.66 -13.65
C HIS A 66 -9.10 -0.01 -12.32
N PRO A 67 -8.81 1.28 -12.08
CA PRO A 67 -9.20 1.96 -10.85
C PRO A 67 -10.73 2.09 -10.77
N PRO A 68 -11.33 2.02 -9.57
CA PRO A 68 -12.72 2.42 -9.38
C PRO A 68 -12.90 3.90 -9.69
N ILE A 69 -13.96 4.26 -10.41
CA ILE A 69 -14.24 5.64 -10.80
C ILE A 69 -15.40 6.17 -9.97
N TRP A 70 -15.22 7.32 -9.34
CA TRP A 70 -16.29 8.00 -8.61
C TRP A 70 -17.48 8.29 -9.53
N ARG A 71 -18.68 7.85 -9.15
CA ARG A 71 -19.91 8.06 -9.94
C ARG A 71 -20.99 8.91 -9.26
N GLY A 72 -20.87 9.17 -7.95
CA GLY A 72 -21.96 9.76 -7.17
C GLY A 72 -23.22 8.86 -7.15
N ARG A 73 -24.16 9.14 -6.24
CA ARG A 73 -25.44 8.42 -6.15
C ARG A 73 -26.54 9.37 -5.71
N GLU A 74 -27.74 9.15 -6.23
CA GLU A 74 -28.96 9.75 -5.68
C GLU A 74 -29.25 9.15 -4.30
N LEU A 75 -29.72 9.99 -3.38
CA LEU A 75 -29.95 9.62 -1.98
C LEU A 75 -31.45 9.41 -1.73
N PRO A 76 -31.82 8.56 -0.75
CA PRO A 76 -30.95 7.81 0.15
C PRO A 76 -30.32 6.56 -0.50
N VAL A 77 -29.16 6.13 0.01
CA VAL A 77 -28.51 4.88 -0.41
C VAL A 77 -28.43 3.93 0.80
N ALA A 78 -28.97 2.72 0.65
CA ALA A 78 -28.81 1.65 1.63
C ALA A 78 -27.51 0.88 1.36
N LEU A 79 -26.60 0.85 2.33
CA LEU A 79 -25.40 0.04 2.26
C LEU A 79 -25.69 -1.36 2.80
N THR A 80 -25.20 -2.40 2.14
CA THR A 80 -25.14 -3.73 2.73
C THR A 80 -23.95 -3.81 3.68
N PRO A 81 -23.98 -4.56 4.79
CA PRO A 81 -22.74 -4.85 5.53
C PRO A 81 -21.69 -5.47 4.61
N GLY A 82 -20.44 -4.98 4.69
CA GLY A 82 -19.34 -5.53 3.92
C GLY A 82 -18.84 -6.85 4.53
N ILE A 83 -18.34 -7.75 3.69
CA ILE A 83 -17.53 -8.90 4.12
C ILE A 83 -16.08 -8.40 4.20
N PRO A 84 -15.30 -8.77 5.24
CA PRO A 84 -13.88 -8.44 5.32
C PRO A 84 -13.11 -8.85 4.07
N HIS A 85 -12.09 -8.05 3.74
CA HIS A 85 -11.21 -8.33 2.62
C HIS A 85 -10.00 -9.16 3.06
N ASP A 86 -9.77 -10.27 2.36
CA ASP A 86 -8.52 -11.03 2.46
C ASP A 86 -7.42 -10.32 1.68
N ASP A 87 -6.25 -10.14 2.29
CA ASP A 87 -5.06 -9.55 1.68
C ASP A 87 -4.64 -10.28 0.39
N ASP A 88 -5.07 -9.78 -0.77
CA ASP A 88 -4.89 -10.44 -2.07
C ASP A 88 -3.43 -10.70 -2.41
N ASP A 89 -2.53 -9.74 -2.15
CA ASP A 89 -1.13 -9.92 -2.49
C ASP A 89 -0.52 -11.07 -1.67
N PHE A 90 -0.77 -11.09 -0.35
CA PHE A 90 -0.25 -12.16 0.51
C PHE A 90 -0.94 -13.51 0.24
N ARG A 91 -2.25 -13.51 -0.03
CA ARG A 91 -3.00 -14.73 -0.36
C ARG A 91 -2.50 -15.38 -1.66
N ARG A 92 -2.09 -14.58 -2.64
CA ARG A 92 -1.72 -15.06 -3.98
C ARG A 92 -0.22 -15.30 -4.16
N LEU A 93 0.63 -14.51 -3.49
CA LEU A 93 2.08 -14.57 -3.65
C LEU A 93 2.83 -14.91 -2.34
N GLY A 94 2.12 -15.01 -1.21
CA GLY A 94 2.69 -15.34 0.09
C GLY A 94 3.78 -14.36 0.49
N GLN A 95 4.96 -14.90 0.80
CA GLN A 95 6.13 -14.14 1.21
C GLN A 95 6.66 -13.20 0.11
N TYR A 96 6.33 -13.46 -1.16
CA TYR A 96 6.76 -12.67 -2.33
C TYR A 96 5.72 -11.64 -2.77
N HIS A 97 4.84 -11.17 -1.89
CA HIS A 97 3.80 -10.19 -2.22
C HIS A 97 4.33 -8.85 -2.76
N MET A 98 5.62 -8.54 -2.56
CA MET A 98 6.26 -7.37 -3.18
C MET A 98 6.54 -7.56 -4.68
N LEU A 99 6.43 -8.79 -5.21
CA LEU A 99 6.63 -9.08 -6.62
C LEU A 99 5.62 -8.34 -7.50
N SER A 100 4.37 -8.15 -7.05
CA SER A 100 3.36 -7.40 -7.81
C SER A 100 3.76 -5.94 -8.01
N LEU A 101 4.42 -5.32 -7.02
CA LEU A 101 4.98 -3.97 -7.11
C LEU A 101 6.09 -3.92 -8.17
N VAL A 102 7.08 -4.81 -8.08
CA VAL A 102 8.22 -4.85 -9.01
C VAL A 102 7.76 -5.11 -10.44
N ALA A 103 6.88 -6.09 -10.62
CA ALA A 103 6.35 -6.47 -11.93
C ALA A 103 5.55 -5.34 -12.58
N ALA A 104 4.69 -4.64 -11.82
CA ALA A 104 3.93 -3.51 -12.34
C ALA A 104 4.84 -2.35 -12.77
N VAL A 105 5.85 -2.00 -11.95
CA VAL A 105 6.82 -0.94 -12.31
C VAL A 105 7.64 -1.35 -13.53
N LYS A 106 8.18 -2.57 -13.59
CA LYS A 106 8.93 -3.04 -14.77
C LYS A 106 8.08 -3.10 -16.03
N SER A 107 6.80 -3.45 -15.91
CA SER A 107 5.89 -3.49 -17.06
C SER A 107 5.62 -2.11 -17.65
N GLN A 108 5.46 -1.06 -16.82
CA GLN A 108 5.21 0.30 -17.32
C GLN A 108 6.50 1.10 -17.57
N HIS A 109 7.58 0.75 -16.87
CA HIS A 109 8.89 1.39 -16.94
C HIS A 109 10.01 0.33 -16.96
N PRO A 110 10.26 -0.32 -18.11
CA PRO A 110 11.26 -1.38 -18.23
C PRO A 110 12.68 -0.96 -17.78
N MET A 111 13.01 0.31 -18.05
CA MET A 111 14.30 0.95 -17.71
C MET A 111 14.34 1.56 -16.31
N TYR A 112 13.32 1.35 -15.46
CA TYR A 112 13.33 1.87 -14.10
C TYR A 112 14.53 1.31 -13.31
N ASP A 113 15.28 2.23 -12.71
CA ASP A 113 16.44 1.96 -11.88
C ASP A 113 16.03 1.73 -10.42
N PHE A 114 15.83 0.47 -10.06
CA PHE A 114 15.50 0.06 -8.71
C PHE A 114 16.68 0.21 -7.73
N ALA A 115 17.93 0.17 -8.21
CA ALA A 115 19.10 0.30 -7.36
C ALA A 115 19.28 1.73 -6.81
N SER A 116 18.66 2.72 -7.46
CA SER A 116 18.59 4.09 -6.93
C SER A 116 17.62 4.28 -5.75
N VAL A 117 16.76 3.30 -5.43
CA VAL A 117 15.74 3.42 -4.38
C VAL A 117 16.32 3.11 -3.00
N ASP A 118 16.06 3.97 -2.02
CA ASP A 118 16.51 3.75 -0.64
C ASP A 118 15.56 2.85 0.14
N ILE A 119 14.25 3.04 -0.02
CA ILE A 119 13.22 2.34 0.75
C ILE A 119 12.08 1.92 -0.16
N VAL A 120 11.69 0.63 -0.08
CA VAL A 120 10.45 0.12 -0.66
C VAL A 120 9.51 -0.27 0.47
N ALA A 121 8.27 0.22 0.45
CA ALA A 121 7.30 -0.06 1.51
C ALA A 121 5.85 -0.02 1.03
N ASP A 122 4.97 -0.76 1.72
CA ASP A 122 3.54 -0.47 1.70
C ASP A 122 3.25 0.76 2.57
N ARG A 123 2.31 1.61 2.14
CA ARG A 123 1.84 2.75 2.94
C ARG A 123 1.29 2.32 4.31
N ASN A 124 0.74 1.11 4.43
CA ASN A 124 0.32 0.54 5.72
C ASN A 124 1.50 0.42 6.71
N THR A 125 2.67 0.00 6.24
CA THR A 125 3.88 -0.11 7.06
C THR A 125 4.32 1.26 7.56
N LEU A 126 4.34 2.27 6.69
CA LEU A 126 4.67 3.64 7.08
C LEU A 126 3.69 4.20 8.13
N ARG A 127 2.40 3.86 8.01
CA ARG A 127 1.39 4.22 9.03
C ARG A 127 1.64 3.55 10.37
N LYS A 128 2.03 2.27 10.40
CA LYS A 128 2.40 1.57 11.65
C LYS A 128 3.58 2.25 12.34
N LEU A 129 4.63 2.55 11.59
CA LEU A 129 5.81 3.26 12.10
C LEU A 129 5.47 4.68 12.58
N LEU A 130 4.58 5.39 11.89
CA LEU A 130 4.12 6.73 12.31
C LEU A 130 3.38 6.69 13.63
N ARG A 131 2.51 5.69 13.82
CA ARG A 131 1.76 5.53 15.07
C ARG A 131 2.71 5.20 16.21
N TRP A 132 3.66 4.30 16.00
CA TRP A 132 4.71 3.98 16.97
C TRP A 132 5.56 5.20 17.34
N SER A 133 6.10 5.93 16.35
CA SER A 133 6.93 7.12 16.61
C SER A 133 6.15 8.24 17.28
N SER A 134 4.83 8.27 17.12
CA SER A 134 3.91 9.19 17.81
C SER A 134 3.43 8.68 19.18
N GLY A 135 3.97 7.58 19.71
CA GLY A 135 3.65 7.05 21.04
C GLY A 135 2.34 6.26 21.16
N ARG A 136 1.82 5.70 20.04
CA ARG A 136 0.65 4.81 20.10
C ARG A 136 1.06 3.37 20.41
N ARG A 137 0.25 2.72 21.24
CA ARG A 137 0.39 1.31 21.67
C ARG A 137 -0.27 0.35 20.68
N ASP A 138 0.24 0.32 19.46
CA ASP A 138 -0.19 -0.67 18.47
C ASP A 138 0.89 -1.72 18.30
N ASP A 139 0.51 -3.00 18.38
CA ASP A 139 1.41 -4.10 18.09
C ASP A 139 1.49 -4.34 16.58
N PHE A 140 2.69 -4.61 16.09
CA PHE A 140 2.88 -4.97 14.69
C PHE A 140 4.20 -5.67 14.46
N ARG A 141 4.25 -6.43 13.37
CA ARG A 141 5.48 -6.94 12.78
C ARG A 141 5.65 -6.46 11.36
N VAL A 142 6.90 -6.14 11.02
CA VAL A 142 7.35 -5.84 9.66
C VAL A 142 8.63 -6.61 9.43
N ASP A 143 8.62 -7.51 8.45
CA ASP A 143 9.84 -8.18 8.03
C ASP A 143 10.61 -7.25 7.08
N VAL A 144 11.93 -7.32 7.16
CA VAL A 144 12.82 -6.42 6.42
C VAL A 144 13.86 -7.24 5.68
N GLN A 145 14.22 -6.80 4.47
CA GLN A 145 15.41 -7.28 3.79
C GLN A 145 16.21 -6.09 3.27
N VAL A 146 17.49 -6.01 3.67
CA VAL A 146 18.41 -4.99 3.17
C VAL A 146 19.20 -5.57 2.01
N VAL A 147 19.10 -4.96 0.83
CA VAL A 147 19.74 -5.40 -0.42
C VAL A 147 20.59 -4.27 -0.95
N LYS A 148 21.93 -4.41 -0.90
CA LYS A 148 22.90 -3.43 -1.41
C LYS A 148 22.62 -1.96 -1.01
N GLY A 149 22.02 -1.75 0.16
CA GLY A 149 21.70 -0.42 0.70
C GLY A 149 20.22 -0.04 0.60
N THR A 150 19.42 -0.71 -0.25
CA THR A 150 17.97 -0.55 -0.26
C THR A 150 17.32 -1.34 0.87
N VAL A 151 16.34 -0.74 1.55
CA VAL A 151 15.56 -1.39 2.61
C VAL A 151 14.18 -1.78 2.08
N LEU A 152 13.90 -3.07 2.02
CA LEU A 152 12.61 -3.61 1.61
C LEU A 152 11.76 -3.92 2.86
N PHE A 153 10.75 -3.11 3.12
CA PHE A 153 9.79 -3.36 4.19
C PHE A 153 8.65 -4.24 3.69
N ARG A 154 8.59 -5.45 4.23
CA ARG A 154 7.58 -6.47 3.93
C ARG A 154 6.55 -6.54 5.04
N ARG A 155 5.28 -6.44 4.67
CA ARG A 155 4.16 -6.54 5.62
C ARG A 155 4.02 -7.98 6.13
N CYS A 156 3.83 -8.14 7.43
CA CYS A 156 3.38 -9.40 8.01
C CYS A 156 1.88 -9.28 8.36
N PRO A 157 0.99 -10.06 7.73
CA PRO A 157 -0.41 -10.06 8.11
C PRO A 157 -0.57 -10.68 9.51
N PRO A 158 -1.50 -10.20 10.34
CA PRO A 158 -1.87 -10.88 11.58
C PRO A 158 -2.48 -12.25 11.28
N GLU A 159 -2.36 -13.20 12.21
CA GLU A 159 -2.97 -14.53 12.09
C GLU A 159 -4.49 -14.48 12.03
N GLU A 160 -5.09 -13.63 12.86
CA GLU A 160 -6.52 -13.37 12.90
C GLU A 160 -6.78 -11.94 12.42
N GLN A 161 -7.44 -11.79 11.28
CA GLN A 161 -8.17 -10.55 11.04
C GLN A 161 -9.29 -10.52 12.07
N ASN A 162 -9.22 -9.63 13.05
CA ASN A 162 -10.36 -9.33 13.91
C ASN A 162 -11.49 -8.78 13.03
N VAL A 163 -12.37 -9.68 12.59
CA VAL A 163 -13.53 -9.39 11.78
C VAL A 163 -14.54 -8.69 12.67
N HIS A 164 -14.58 -7.36 12.58
CA HIS A 164 -15.73 -6.61 13.10
C HIS A 164 -16.84 -6.64 12.04
N PRO A 165 -17.99 -7.30 12.31
CA PRO A 165 -19.01 -7.64 11.32
C PRO A 165 -19.86 -6.46 10.79
N THR A 166 -19.44 -5.20 10.98
CA THR A 166 -20.25 -4.01 10.69
C THR A 166 -19.51 -2.88 9.97
N HIS A 167 -18.50 -3.21 9.16
CA HIS A 167 -17.82 -2.21 8.35
C HIS A 167 -18.57 -1.93 7.04
N TYR A 168 -19.11 -0.72 6.91
CA TYR A 168 -19.80 -0.23 5.71
C TYR A 168 -18.87 0.52 4.73
N GLY A 169 -17.57 0.62 5.03
CA GLY A 169 -16.58 1.30 4.16
C GLY A 169 -16.53 0.72 2.75
N PHE A 170 -16.33 -0.59 2.65
CA PHE A 170 -16.32 -1.29 1.36
C PHE A 170 -17.62 -1.14 0.58
N SER A 171 -18.76 -1.14 1.28
CA SER A 171 -20.05 -0.95 0.64
C SER A 171 -20.23 0.48 0.17
N PHE A 172 -19.73 1.46 0.93
CA PHE A 172 -19.71 2.85 0.46
C PHE A 172 -18.88 2.98 -0.82
N GLU A 173 -17.66 2.45 -0.85
CA GLU A 173 -16.84 2.40 -2.07
C GLU A 173 -17.60 1.69 -3.21
N ARG A 174 -18.19 0.52 -2.93
CA ARG A 174 -18.90 -0.27 -3.93
C ARG A 174 -20.08 0.49 -4.55
N GLU A 175 -20.91 1.10 -3.71
CA GLU A 175 -22.11 1.79 -4.18
C GLU A 175 -21.77 3.09 -4.91
N PHE A 176 -20.72 3.81 -4.51
CA PHE A 176 -20.38 5.14 -5.06
C PHE A 176 -19.31 5.14 -6.15
N THR A 177 -18.80 3.96 -6.54
CA THR A 177 -17.84 3.81 -7.65
C THR A 177 -18.38 2.92 -8.77
N THR A 178 -17.80 3.06 -9.95
CA THR A 178 -17.99 2.18 -11.12
C THR A 178 -16.65 1.67 -11.64
N ALA A 179 -16.67 0.74 -12.60
CA ALA A 179 -15.49 0.28 -13.31
C ALA A 179 -15.66 0.56 -14.82
N GLU A 180 -14.57 0.93 -15.49
CA GLU A 180 -14.52 1.10 -16.95
C GLU A 180 -14.14 -0.21 -17.65
N GLY A 181 -14.70 -0.45 -18.85
CA GLY A 181 -14.21 -1.45 -19.81
C GLY A 181 -14.40 -2.93 -19.45
N ARG A 182 -14.63 -3.29 -18.18
CA ARG A 182 -14.85 -4.67 -17.73
C ARG A 182 -15.78 -4.77 -16.51
N PRO A 183 -16.49 -5.90 -16.33
CA PRO A 183 -17.26 -6.16 -15.12
C PRO A 183 -16.38 -6.10 -13.87
N ARG A 184 -16.85 -5.40 -12.82
CA ARG A 184 -16.17 -5.37 -11.50
C ARG A 184 -15.97 -6.76 -10.89
N SER A 185 -16.78 -7.74 -11.29
CA SER A 185 -16.66 -9.14 -10.89
C SER A 185 -15.37 -9.80 -11.35
N ASP A 186 -14.74 -9.30 -12.41
CA ASP A 186 -13.50 -9.86 -12.96
C ASP A 186 -12.30 -9.57 -12.05
N PHE A 187 -12.37 -8.46 -11.29
CA PHE A 187 -11.30 -7.97 -10.45
C PHE A 187 -11.55 -8.22 -8.98
N SER A 188 -10.48 -8.32 -8.21
CA SER A 188 -10.60 -8.18 -6.77
C SER A 188 -11.00 -6.76 -6.38
N SER A 189 -11.38 -6.56 -5.12
CA SER A 189 -11.84 -5.24 -4.64
C SER A 189 -10.74 -4.20 -4.54
N VAL A 190 -9.47 -4.61 -4.54
CA VAL A 190 -8.32 -3.73 -4.30
C VAL A 190 -7.70 -3.32 -5.63
N HIS A 191 -7.54 -2.01 -5.81
CA HIS A 191 -6.72 -1.43 -6.86
C HIS A 191 -5.46 -0.82 -6.22
N ALA A 192 -4.29 -1.27 -6.65
CA ALA A 192 -3.02 -0.82 -6.09
C ALA A 192 -2.38 0.25 -6.97
N ARG A 193 -1.79 1.26 -6.32
CA ARG A 193 -1.02 2.33 -6.94
C ARG A 193 0.39 2.33 -6.37
N ILE A 194 1.37 2.60 -7.22
CA ILE A 194 2.79 2.62 -6.89
C ILE A 194 3.34 3.99 -7.27
N ILE A 195 3.85 4.69 -6.27
CA ILE A 195 4.39 6.04 -6.39
C ILE A 195 5.83 6.07 -5.90
N GLN A 196 6.59 7.03 -6.41
CA GLN A 196 7.87 7.42 -5.88
C GLN A 196 7.78 8.81 -5.28
N TYR A 197 8.48 9.06 -4.19
CA TYR A 197 8.61 10.40 -3.62
C TYR A 197 9.85 10.50 -2.72
N SER A 198 10.26 11.71 -2.37
CA SER A 198 11.30 11.93 -1.37
C SER A 198 10.68 12.16 0.01
N PHE A 199 11.18 11.49 1.04
CA PHE A 199 10.77 11.69 2.44
C PHE A 199 11.86 11.24 3.41
N ALA A 200 12.04 11.95 4.53
CA ALA A 200 13.09 11.69 5.54
C ALA A 200 14.54 11.71 4.99
N GLY A 201 14.74 12.28 3.79
CA GLY A 201 15.98 12.25 3.05
C GLY A 201 16.21 10.97 2.23
N PHE A 202 15.18 10.13 2.05
CA PHE A 202 15.22 8.90 1.27
C PHE A 202 14.38 9.01 0.01
N LYS A 203 14.83 8.36 -1.06
CA LYS A 203 14.02 8.05 -2.24
C LYS A 203 13.13 6.84 -1.94
N MET A 204 11.83 7.10 -1.80
CA MET A 204 10.83 6.11 -1.42
C MET A 204 10.15 5.53 -2.66
N LEU A 205 9.93 4.22 -2.69
CA LEU A 205 9.01 3.55 -3.60
C LEU A 205 7.87 2.93 -2.79
N VAL A 206 6.66 3.47 -2.94
CA VAL A 206 5.54 3.18 -2.04
C VAL A 206 4.36 2.62 -2.80
N ARG A 207 3.84 1.50 -2.34
CA ARG A 207 2.57 0.93 -2.80
C ARG A 207 1.44 1.25 -1.81
N TYR A 208 0.28 1.59 -2.34
CA TYR A 208 -0.94 1.77 -1.54
C TYR A 208 -2.17 1.30 -2.31
N GLU A 209 -3.21 0.92 -1.56
CA GLU A 209 -4.56 0.75 -2.09
C GLU A 209 -5.18 2.12 -2.38
N LEU A 210 -5.69 2.29 -3.61
CA LEU A 210 -6.38 3.47 -4.08
C LEU A 210 -7.88 3.18 -4.19
N ASP A 211 -8.69 3.91 -3.42
CA ASP A 211 -10.12 3.67 -3.33
C ASP A 211 -10.87 4.03 -4.62
N CYS A 212 -10.60 5.22 -5.17
CA CYS A 212 -11.13 5.59 -6.47
C CYS A 212 -10.38 6.76 -7.14
N VAL A 213 -10.80 7.08 -8.37
CA VAL A 213 -10.37 8.26 -9.13
C VAL A 213 -11.56 9.13 -9.50
N LEU A 214 -11.31 10.42 -9.70
CA LEU A 214 -12.28 11.33 -10.30
C LEU A 214 -12.62 10.88 -11.73
N PRO A 215 -13.90 11.03 -12.16
CA PRO A 215 -14.29 10.66 -13.51
C PRO A 215 -13.50 11.47 -14.55
N PRO A 216 -13.23 10.89 -15.73
CA PRO A 216 -12.67 11.67 -16.83
C PRO A 216 -13.60 12.85 -17.13
N LYS A 217 -13.03 14.03 -17.37
CA LYS A 217 -13.82 15.16 -17.90
C LYS A 217 -14.41 14.67 -19.21
N VAL A 218 -15.74 14.64 -19.33
CA VAL A 218 -16.41 14.32 -20.58
C VAL A 218 -16.01 15.38 -21.59
N ALA A 219 -15.00 15.09 -22.41
CA ALA A 219 -14.86 15.78 -23.67
C ALA A 219 -16.09 15.36 -24.49
N LEU A 220 -16.83 16.32 -25.03
CA LEU A 220 -17.81 16.06 -26.09
C LEU A 220 -17.05 15.45 -27.27
N ALA A 221 -16.86 14.14 -27.26
CA ALA A 221 -16.29 13.40 -28.37
C ALA A 221 -17.45 13.05 -29.31
N THR A 222 -17.36 13.57 -30.53
CA THR A 222 -18.09 13.08 -31.69
C THR A 222 -17.91 11.55 -31.81
N PRO A 223 -18.93 10.82 -32.29
CA PRO A 223 -18.88 9.36 -32.37
C PRO A 223 -17.91 8.95 -33.49
N SER A 224 -16.65 8.74 -33.15
CA SER A 224 -15.71 8.04 -34.03
C SER A 224 -15.84 6.55 -33.76
N SER A 225 -16.57 5.86 -34.63
CA SER A 225 -16.60 4.41 -34.71
C SER A 225 -15.21 3.88 -35.07
N VAL A 226 -14.41 3.57 -34.06
CA VAL A 226 -13.23 2.72 -34.21
C VAL A 226 -13.60 1.31 -33.78
N THR A 227 -13.87 0.46 -34.77
CA THR A 227 -13.84 -1.00 -34.63
C THR A 227 -12.42 -1.40 -34.22
N SER A 228 -12.19 -1.54 -32.92
CA SER A 228 -10.93 -2.05 -32.40
C SER A 228 -10.84 -3.55 -32.73
N VAL A 229 -9.89 -3.90 -33.60
CA VAL A 229 -9.49 -5.29 -33.85
C VAL A 229 -8.98 -5.83 -32.51
N LEU A 230 -9.65 -6.86 -31.98
CA LEU A 230 -9.32 -7.49 -30.70
C LEU A 230 -8.03 -8.30 -30.82
N THR A 231 -6.88 -7.64 -30.80
CA THR A 231 -5.63 -8.30 -30.42
C THR A 231 -5.74 -8.74 -28.96
N PRO A 232 -5.38 -9.99 -28.62
CA PRO A 232 -5.28 -10.41 -27.23
C PRO A 232 -4.33 -9.45 -26.49
N PRO A 233 -4.67 -9.02 -25.26
CA PRO A 233 -3.78 -8.15 -24.50
C PRO A 233 -2.44 -8.85 -24.31
N GLU A 234 -1.36 -8.11 -24.54
CA GLU A 234 0.00 -8.61 -24.30
C GLU A 234 0.11 -9.12 -22.87
N SER A 235 0.69 -10.31 -22.71
CA SER A 235 0.87 -10.92 -21.40
C SER A 235 2.26 -11.48 -21.24
N THR A 236 2.81 -11.34 -20.05
CA THR A 236 4.15 -11.83 -19.68
C THR A 236 4.08 -12.51 -18.33
N VAL A 237 4.94 -13.50 -18.10
CA VAL A 237 5.08 -14.15 -16.79
C VAL A 237 6.35 -13.65 -16.14
N PHE A 238 6.21 -13.00 -14.99
CA PHE A 238 7.30 -12.48 -14.17
C PHE A 238 7.72 -13.49 -13.10
N ALA A 239 9.03 -13.75 -13.03
CA ALA A 239 9.67 -14.64 -12.06
C ALA A 239 8.95 -16.01 -11.91
N GLU A 240 8.39 -16.52 -13.01
CA GLU A 240 7.63 -17.79 -13.10
C GLU A 240 6.42 -17.90 -12.14
N ARG A 241 5.98 -16.79 -11.54
CA ARG A 241 5.00 -16.77 -10.43
C ARG A 241 3.80 -15.88 -10.66
N LEU A 242 3.98 -14.82 -11.44
CA LEU A 242 2.99 -13.76 -11.61
C LEU A 242 2.79 -13.48 -13.10
N ARG A 243 1.55 -13.61 -13.58
CA ARG A 243 1.20 -13.17 -14.92
C ARG A 243 0.84 -11.67 -14.88
N VAL A 244 1.41 -10.90 -15.79
CA VAL A 244 1.09 -9.50 -16.03
C VAL A 244 0.39 -9.40 -17.36
N VAL A 245 -0.79 -8.77 -17.38
CA VAL A 245 -1.58 -8.55 -18.59
C VAL A 245 -1.70 -7.05 -18.82
N ALA A 246 -1.37 -6.59 -20.03
CA ALA A 246 -1.57 -5.21 -20.41
C ALA A 246 -3.08 -4.87 -20.46
N GLY A 247 -3.48 -3.73 -19.92
CA GLY A 247 -4.87 -3.28 -19.96
C GLY A 247 -5.10 -2.01 -19.17
N GLY A 248 -6.34 -1.78 -18.73
CA GLY A 248 -6.69 -0.70 -17.81
C GLY A 248 -6.34 0.70 -18.28
N THR A 249 -6.40 1.65 -17.35
CA THR A 249 -6.09 3.06 -17.63
C THR A 249 -5.26 3.62 -16.49
N PHE A 250 -4.10 4.18 -16.83
CA PHE A 250 -3.30 4.89 -15.85
C PHE A 250 -3.82 6.33 -15.68
N VAL A 251 -4.40 6.61 -14.53
CA VAL A 251 -4.96 7.95 -14.22
C VAL A 251 -3.90 8.82 -13.54
N ASP A 252 -3.95 10.13 -13.72
CA ASP A 252 -3.04 11.09 -13.08
C ASP A 252 -3.17 11.09 -11.54
N GLN A 253 -2.06 11.35 -10.82
CA GLN A 253 -2.03 11.36 -9.36
C GLN A 253 -2.94 12.45 -8.78
N GLY A 254 -3.05 13.60 -9.46
CA GLY A 254 -3.92 14.72 -9.10
C GLY A 254 -5.42 14.40 -9.11
N LYS A 255 -5.82 13.23 -9.64
CA LYS A 255 -7.22 12.77 -9.71
C LYS A 255 -7.54 11.64 -8.74
N THR A 256 -6.59 11.23 -7.90
CA THR A 256 -6.79 10.15 -6.92
C THR A 256 -7.66 10.62 -5.75
N VAL A 257 -8.49 9.73 -5.22
CA VAL A 257 -9.46 10.04 -4.17
C VAL A 257 -9.46 8.94 -3.12
N GLU A 258 -9.30 9.35 -1.86
CA GLU A 258 -9.52 8.54 -0.67
C GLU A 258 -11.00 8.61 -0.26
N MET A 259 -11.58 7.50 0.20
CA MET A 259 -12.97 7.35 0.60
C MET A 259 -13.06 6.97 2.08
N THR A 260 -13.92 7.65 2.85
CA THR A 260 -14.16 7.25 4.24
C THR A 260 -15.62 7.35 4.66
N SER A 261 -16.04 6.49 5.57
CA SER A 261 -17.42 6.46 6.09
C SER A 261 -17.42 6.29 7.60
N VAL A 262 -18.39 6.91 8.29
CA VAL A 262 -18.54 6.80 9.75
C VAL A 262 -20.00 6.61 10.16
N LYS A 263 -20.22 5.76 11.18
CA LYS A 263 -21.52 5.57 11.83
C LYS A 263 -21.82 6.76 12.75
N ASN A 264 -22.98 7.42 12.58
CA ASN A 264 -23.58 8.41 13.51
C ASN A 264 -22.64 9.03 14.58
N GLY A 265 -21.68 9.89 14.22
CA GLY A 265 -20.73 10.45 15.21
C GLY A 265 -19.69 11.43 14.65
N LYS A 266 -18.79 11.96 15.50
CA LYS A 266 -17.67 12.82 15.06
C LYS A 266 -16.68 11.99 14.21
N PHE A 267 -16.07 12.58 13.19
CA PHE A 267 -15.02 11.92 12.39
C PHE A 267 -13.76 11.74 13.26
N VAL A 268 -13.70 10.69 14.08
CA VAL A 268 -12.53 10.32 14.90
C VAL A 268 -11.30 10.04 14.01
N ALA A 269 -11.50 9.73 12.73
CA ALA A 269 -10.45 9.33 11.80
C ALA A 269 -9.74 10.47 11.04
N ARG A 270 -10.09 11.77 11.20
CA ARG A 270 -9.52 12.83 10.34
C ARG A 270 -7.99 12.85 10.33
N LYS A 271 -7.37 12.67 11.50
CA LYS A 271 -5.91 12.55 11.66
C LYS A 271 -5.33 11.35 10.92
N GLU A 272 -5.96 10.18 11.05
CA GLU A 272 -5.51 8.96 10.36
C GLU A 272 -5.66 9.08 8.84
N THR A 273 -6.78 9.66 8.38
CA THR A 273 -7.04 9.95 6.97
C THR A 273 -6.04 10.94 6.41
N PHE A 274 -5.69 11.99 7.15
CA PHE A 274 -4.65 12.94 6.73
C PHE A 274 -3.33 12.22 6.44
N PHE A 275 -2.83 11.41 7.38
CA PHE A 275 -1.57 10.70 7.16
C PHE A 275 -1.65 9.63 6.07
N GLN A 276 -2.81 9.00 5.91
CA GLN A 276 -3.07 8.09 4.80
C GLN A 276 -2.96 8.81 3.45
N MET A 277 -3.53 10.00 3.32
CA MET A 277 -3.45 10.83 2.12
C MET A 277 -2.03 11.36 1.90
N THR A 278 -1.37 11.88 2.94
CA THR A 278 0.02 12.39 2.85
C THR A 278 0.99 11.32 2.38
N LEU A 279 0.96 10.13 2.98
CA LEU A 279 1.88 9.03 2.64
C LEU A 279 1.54 8.32 1.32
N SER A 280 0.40 8.66 0.69
CA SER A 280 0.00 8.17 -0.63
C SER A 280 0.01 9.26 -1.71
N GLY A 281 0.31 10.51 -1.34
CA GLY A 281 0.17 11.66 -2.25
C GLY A 281 -1.24 11.81 -2.82
N THR A 282 -2.27 11.37 -2.09
CA THR A 282 -3.68 11.43 -2.54
C THR A 282 -4.27 12.80 -2.20
N PRO A 283 -4.67 13.62 -3.19
CA PRO A 283 -5.05 15.02 -2.96
C PRO A 283 -6.49 15.21 -2.49
N HIS A 284 -7.37 14.24 -2.75
CA HIS A 284 -8.81 14.38 -2.49
C HIS A 284 -9.32 13.35 -1.49
N LEU A 285 -10.22 13.78 -0.62
CA LEU A 285 -10.99 12.95 0.29
C LEU A 285 -12.47 13.15 0.00
N VAL A 286 -13.20 12.05 -0.16
CA VAL A 286 -14.66 12.04 -0.06
C VAL A 286 -15.09 11.27 1.17
N LYS A 287 -15.94 11.88 1.98
CA LYS A 287 -16.40 11.28 3.24
C LYS A 287 -17.90 11.31 3.39
N THR A 288 -18.46 10.26 3.96
CA THR A 288 -19.90 10.13 4.19
C THR A 288 -20.22 9.71 5.62
N ARG A 289 -21.48 9.89 5.99
CA ARG A 289 -22.07 9.44 7.25
C ARG A 289 -23.20 8.47 6.93
N TYR A 290 -23.27 7.38 7.68
CA TYR A 290 -24.38 6.45 7.60
C TYR A 290 -25.06 6.29 8.97
N GLU A 291 -26.38 6.10 8.91
CA GLU A 291 -27.22 5.80 10.08
C GLU A 291 -26.95 4.39 10.60
N GLY A 292 -27.41 4.05 11.81
CA GLY A 292 -27.14 2.75 12.43
C GLY A 292 -27.60 1.52 11.60
N ASN A 293 -28.54 1.73 10.68
CA ASN A 293 -29.07 0.74 9.73
C ASN A 293 -28.32 0.71 8.38
N GLY A 294 -27.20 1.45 8.23
CA GLY A 294 -26.42 1.49 6.99
C GLY A 294 -26.95 2.46 5.93
N ILE A 295 -27.93 3.30 6.23
CA ILE A 295 -28.49 4.25 5.25
C ILE A 295 -27.67 5.55 5.24
N ILE A 296 -27.25 5.97 4.04
CA ILE A 296 -26.72 7.31 3.77
C ILE A 296 -27.87 8.20 3.33
N LYS A 297 -28.14 9.28 4.10
CA LYS A 297 -29.16 10.29 3.77
C LYS A 297 -28.58 11.66 3.40
N THR A 298 -27.32 11.92 3.71
CA THR A 298 -26.66 13.20 3.40
C THR A 298 -25.61 13.02 2.32
N ALA A 299 -25.49 14.02 1.46
CA ALA A 299 -24.48 14.04 0.41
C ALA A 299 -23.07 13.85 1.00
N PRO A 300 -22.21 13.03 0.37
CA PRO A 300 -20.81 12.96 0.75
C PRO A 300 -20.14 14.34 0.66
N THR A 301 -19.30 14.64 1.63
CA THR A 301 -18.54 15.90 1.70
C THR A 301 -17.13 15.70 1.18
N TRP A 302 -16.57 16.72 0.53
CA TRP A 302 -15.23 16.70 -0.05
C TRP A 302 -14.25 17.54 0.74
N GLU A 303 -13.02 17.06 0.87
CA GLU A 303 -11.88 17.80 1.43
C GLU A 303 -10.65 17.59 0.55
N THR A 304 -9.71 18.51 0.62
CA THR A 304 -8.39 18.35 0.00
C THR A 304 -7.32 18.10 1.06
N LEU A 305 -6.21 17.49 0.65
CA LEU A 305 -5.04 17.33 1.52
C LEU A 305 -4.61 18.67 2.13
N ASP A 306 -4.60 19.75 1.34
CA ASP A 306 -4.27 21.10 1.81
C ASP A 306 -5.24 21.61 2.87
N SER A 307 -6.55 21.40 2.68
CA SER A 307 -7.56 21.80 3.66
C SER A 307 -7.43 21.02 4.98
N MET A 308 -6.99 19.76 4.90
CA MET A 308 -6.72 18.94 6.09
C MET A 308 -5.44 19.40 6.79
N MET A 309 -4.40 19.76 6.06
CA MET A 309 -3.18 20.33 6.62
C MET A 309 -3.45 21.67 7.32
N ALA A 310 -4.23 22.55 6.68
CA ALA A 310 -4.64 23.84 7.25
C ALA A 310 -5.49 23.71 8.52
N TYR A 311 -6.14 22.56 8.75
CA TYR A 311 -6.90 22.31 9.97
C TYR A 311 -6.03 22.10 11.21
N ASN A 312 -4.83 21.52 11.05
CA ASN A 312 -3.91 21.30 12.17
C ASN A 312 -2.45 21.49 11.74
N PRO A 313 -2.08 22.73 11.37
CA PRO A 313 -0.81 23.04 10.72
C PRO A 313 0.40 22.91 11.65
N GLU A 314 0.19 22.89 12.97
CA GLU A 314 1.26 22.72 13.95
C GLU A 314 1.50 21.25 14.28
N GLN A 315 0.45 20.48 14.56
CA GLN A 315 0.61 19.11 15.06
C GLN A 315 0.97 18.12 13.95
N TYR A 316 0.39 18.24 12.76
CA TYR A 316 0.62 17.28 11.69
C TYR A 316 2.07 17.26 11.18
N PRO A 317 2.74 18.40 10.95
CA PRO A 317 4.16 18.41 10.58
C PRO A 317 5.08 17.84 11.66
N LEU A 318 4.78 18.05 12.95
CA LEU A 318 5.56 17.49 14.06
C LEU A 318 5.53 15.96 14.04
N GLN A 319 4.36 15.36 13.79
CA GLN A 319 4.26 13.90 13.74
C GLN A 319 4.92 13.31 12.49
N LEU A 320 4.87 14.01 11.36
CA LEU A 320 5.66 13.63 10.18
C LEU A 320 7.17 13.76 10.46
N ALA A 321 7.59 14.73 11.27
CA ALA A 321 8.98 14.86 11.70
C ALA A 321 9.41 13.70 12.61
N GLU A 322 8.53 13.25 13.52
CA GLU A 322 8.77 12.05 14.32
C GLU A 322 8.88 10.79 13.46
N LEU A 323 8.04 10.65 12.42
CA LEU A 323 8.20 9.55 11.46
C LEU A 323 9.51 9.66 10.67
N ALA A 324 9.88 10.85 10.21
CA ALA A 324 11.13 11.06 9.48
C ALA A 324 12.35 10.70 10.35
N ARG A 325 12.33 11.13 11.61
CA ARG A 325 13.34 10.81 12.63
C ARG A 325 13.43 9.31 12.87
N ALA A 326 12.28 8.67 13.07
CA ALA A 326 12.18 7.22 13.24
C ALA A 326 12.72 6.44 12.04
N LEU A 327 12.32 6.79 10.82
CA LEU A 327 12.79 6.11 9.61
C LEU A 327 14.30 6.21 9.46
N ARG A 328 14.89 7.39 9.67
CA ARG A 328 16.34 7.57 9.58
C ARG A 328 17.08 6.69 10.59
N HIS A 329 16.62 6.68 11.83
CA HIS A 329 17.23 5.86 12.88
C HIS A 329 17.07 4.37 12.61
N ILE A 330 15.86 3.92 12.27
CA ILE A 330 15.56 2.52 11.92
C ILE A 330 16.44 2.07 10.76
N VAL A 331 16.52 2.85 9.68
CA VAL A 331 17.33 2.50 8.50
C VAL A 331 18.81 2.40 8.85
N ALA A 332 19.34 3.30 9.67
CA ALA A 332 20.74 3.23 10.13
C ALA A 332 21.00 1.92 10.88
N VAL A 333 20.16 1.59 11.86
CA VAL A 333 20.25 0.35 12.65
C VAL A 333 20.11 -0.90 11.75
N LEU A 334 19.17 -0.90 10.81
CA LEU A 334 18.99 -2.00 9.86
C LEU A 334 20.22 -2.22 8.99
N LYS A 335 20.84 -1.14 8.47
CA LYS A 335 22.04 -1.23 7.61
C LYS A 335 23.26 -1.71 8.40
N GLU A 336 23.42 -1.26 9.65
CA GLU A 336 24.46 -1.73 10.55
C GLU A 336 24.34 -3.24 10.77
N HIS A 337 23.16 -3.73 11.15
CA HIS A 337 22.94 -5.15 11.41
C HIS A 337 22.87 -6.03 10.16
N ALA A 338 22.61 -5.46 8.98
CA ALA A 338 22.66 -6.20 7.72
C ALA A 338 24.09 -6.46 7.25
N SER A 339 25.06 -5.62 7.66
CA SER A 339 26.45 -5.74 7.26
C SER A 339 27.04 -7.09 7.71
N GLY A 340 27.52 -7.89 6.76
CA GLY A 340 28.06 -9.24 7.03
C GLY A 340 27.01 -10.35 7.19
N SER A 341 25.76 -10.12 6.76
CA SER A 341 24.68 -11.11 6.75
C SER A 341 23.92 -11.12 5.41
N ASP A 342 22.89 -11.96 5.29
CA ASP A 342 21.96 -11.97 4.14
C ASP A 342 20.92 -10.83 4.18
N GLY A 343 21.04 -9.91 5.14
CA GLY A 343 20.20 -8.72 5.27
C GLY A 343 18.78 -9.00 5.74
N ARG A 344 18.44 -10.23 6.12
CA ARG A 344 17.08 -10.62 6.55
C ARG A 344 16.87 -10.32 8.03
N LEU A 345 15.97 -9.39 8.30
CA LEU A 345 15.65 -8.86 9.62
C LEU A 345 14.12 -8.81 9.83
N SER A 346 13.72 -8.53 11.06
CA SER A 346 12.33 -8.29 11.43
C SER A 346 12.25 -7.23 12.52
N LEU A 347 11.34 -6.29 12.35
CA LEU A 347 10.91 -5.32 13.34
C LEU A 347 9.64 -5.83 14.01
N VAL A 348 9.66 -5.98 15.32
CA VAL A 348 8.49 -6.39 16.12
C VAL A 348 8.23 -5.31 17.15
N CYS A 349 7.05 -4.71 17.10
CA CYS A 349 6.55 -3.79 18.11
C CYS A 349 5.57 -4.55 18.99
N ASP A 350 5.91 -4.67 20.27
CA ASP A 350 5.03 -5.19 21.32
C ASP A 350 4.99 -4.14 22.44
N ASN A 351 3.79 -3.67 22.81
CA ASN A 351 3.63 -2.70 23.90
C ASN A 351 4.49 -1.42 23.76
N GLN A 352 4.62 -0.90 22.52
CA GLN A 352 5.50 0.23 22.10
C GLN A 352 7.02 -0.06 22.07
N VAL A 353 7.47 -1.22 22.52
CA VAL A 353 8.88 -1.61 22.41
C VAL A 353 9.11 -2.15 21.00
N LEU A 354 9.86 -1.41 20.19
CA LEU A 354 10.25 -1.85 18.85
C LEU A 354 11.57 -2.60 18.94
N THR A 355 11.55 -3.90 18.75
CA THR A 355 12.73 -4.77 18.83
C THR A 355 13.13 -5.28 17.46
N LEU A 356 14.44 -5.31 17.20
CA LEU A 356 15.03 -5.88 16.00
C LEU A 356 15.43 -7.34 16.23
N TYR A 357 15.08 -8.21 15.29
CA TYR A 357 15.44 -9.63 15.26
C TYR A 357 16.15 -9.98 13.95
N ALA A 358 17.09 -10.93 14.04
CA ALA A 358 17.58 -11.65 12.87
C ALA A 358 16.46 -12.55 12.30
N ARG A 359 16.54 -12.87 11.01
CA ARG A 359 15.58 -13.80 10.39
C ARG A 359 16.29 -14.74 9.43
N SER A 360 16.18 -16.04 9.69
CA SER A 360 16.94 -17.07 8.97
C SER A 360 16.37 -17.50 7.61
N THR A 361 15.11 -17.14 7.29
CA THR A 361 14.44 -17.53 6.04
C THR A 361 13.46 -16.46 5.55
N GLY A 362 13.01 -16.59 4.29
CA GLY A 362 11.85 -15.89 3.75
C GLY A 362 12.16 -14.56 3.07
N ASP A 363 12.85 -14.59 1.93
CA ASP A 363 13.15 -13.38 1.16
C ASP A 363 11.88 -12.55 0.82
N CYS A 364 12.05 -11.24 0.69
CA CYS A 364 10.97 -10.32 0.31
C CYS A 364 10.59 -10.46 -1.16
N LEU A 365 11.52 -10.93 -1.99
CA LEU A 365 11.36 -11.13 -3.43
C LEU A 365 12.11 -12.40 -3.87
N PRO A 366 11.75 -12.99 -5.02
CA PRO A 366 12.58 -13.98 -5.70
C PRO A 366 14.00 -13.45 -5.98
N HIS A 367 14.99 -14.34 -6.06
CA HIS A 367 16.40 -13.98 -6.13
C HIS A 367 16.76 -13.10 -7.34
N ASP A 368 16.25 -13.45 -8.51
CA ASP A 368 16.36 -12.68 -9.75
C ASP A 368 15.76 -11.26 -9.63
N MET A 369 14.69 -11.11 -8.84
CA MET A 369 14.06 -9.82 -8.58
C MET A 369 14.80 -8.99 -7.52
N LEU A 370 15.45 -9.62 -6.54
CA LEU A 370 16.34 -8.93 -5.60
C LEU A 370 17.54 -8.31 -6.33
N ALA A 371 18.02 -8.95 -7.40
CA ALA A 371 19.15 -8.44 -8.19
C ALA A 371 18.87 -7.07 -8.82
N LEU A 372 17.60 -6.69 -9.06
CA LEU A 372 17.23 -5.37 -9.57
C LEU A 372 17.65 -4.22 -8.64
N PHE A 373 17.76 -4.48 -7.33
CA PHE A 373 18.18 -3.50 -6.32
C PHE A 373 19.69 -3.48 -6.12
N SER A 374 20.43 -4.27 -6.91
CA SER A 374 21.88 -4.25 -6.94
C SER A 374 22.31 -3.57 -8.23
N ASN A 375 23.17 -2.55 -8.16
CA ASN A 375 23.80 -2.02 -9.36
C ASN A 375 24.47 -3.17 -10.12
N SER A 376 24.25 -3.23 -11.45
CA SER A 376 25.08 -4.05 -12.33
C SER A 376 26.47 -3.46 -12.32
N THR A 377 27.32 -3.87 -11.38
CA THR A 377 28.74 -3.56 -11.45
C THR A 377 29.30 -4.34 -12.62
N THR A 378 29.53 -3.66 -13.76
CA THR A 378 30.56 -4.06 -14.73
C THR A 378 31.92 -4.07 -14.07
#